data_AF-S6SKU3-F1
#
_entry.id   AF-S6SKU3-F1
#
_cell.length_a   1.000
_cell.length_b   1.000
_cell.length_c   1.000
_cell.angle_alpha   90.00
_cell.angle_beta   90.00
_cell.angle_gamma   90.00
#
_symmetry.space_group_name_H-M   'P 1'
#
loop_
_entity.id
_entity.type
_entity.pdbx_description
1 polymer ?
#
loop_
_entity_poly.entity_id
_entity_poly.type
_entity_poly.pdbx_seq_one_letter_code
_entity_poly.pdbx_strand_id
1 'polypeptide(L)'
;RYHHVIMDHIALDVLSHELQAILLGNEAGLAAPVPYRNYIAHVLQGPGDDAHEAFFREQLGDVDEPTLPYGLAVTSAEQIPGEA
;
A
#
# COMPACT_ATOMS: atom_id res chain seq x y z
N ARG A 1 -5.95 -16.10 -6.76
CA ARG A 1 -5.59 -14.75 -7.27
C ARG A 1 -6.05 -13.76 -6.22
N TYR A 2 -5.14 -12.93 -5.71
CA TYR A 2 -5.50 -11.82 -4.82
C TYR A 2 -5.62 -10.54 -5.65
N HIS A 3 -6.47 -9.62 -5.21
CA HIS A 3 -6.56 -8.29 -5.80
C HIS A 3 -5.51 -7.39 -5.14
N HIS A 4 -4.72 -6.67 -5.93
CA HIS A 4 -3.60 -5.86 -5.41
C HIS A 4 -4.06 -4.74 -4.44
N VAL A 5 -5.35 -4.36 -4.49
CA VAL A 5 -5.97 -3.39 -3.59
C VAL A 5 -5.92 -3.83 -2.11
N ILE A 6 -5.91 -5.14 -1.84
CA ILE A 6 -5.91 -5.68 -0.48
C ILE A 6 -4.63 -6.46 -0.14
N MET A 7 -3.67 -6.52 -1.07
CA MET A 7 -2.47 -7.36 -0.95
C MET A 7 -1.30 -6.69 -1.65
N ASP A 8 -0.24 -6.40 -0.91
CA ASP A 8 1.04 -5.96 -1.45
C ASP A 8 2.08 -7.10 -1.40
N HIS A 9 3.31 -6.81 -1.83
CA HIS A 9 4.39 -7.79 -1.84
C HIS A 9 4.82 -8.24 -0.44
N ILE A 10 4.70 -7.37 0.57
CA ILE A 10 5.06 -7.70 1.96
C ILE A 10 4.03 -8.65 2.55
N ALA A 11 2.74 -8.34 2.38
CA ALA A 11 1.64 -9.18 2.83
C ALA A 11 1.69 -10.56 2.18
N LEU A 12 2.09 -10.65 0.90
CA LEU A 12 2.29 -11.93 0.23
C LEU A 12 3.45 -12.74 0.81
N ASP A 13 4.57 -12.08 1.16
CA ASP A 13 5.72 -12.74 1.77
C ASP A 13 5.39 -13.29 3.17
N VAL A 14 4.66 -12.51 3.99
CA VAL A 14 4.15 -12.98 5.28
C VAL A 14 3.24 -14.20 5.10
N LEU A 15 2.29 -14.13 4.18
CA LEU A 15 1.38 -15.24 3.89
C LEU A 15 2.13 -16.51 3.44
N SER A 16 3.17 -16.35 2.62
CA SER A 16 4.01 -17.46 2.15
C SER A 16 4.71 -18.16 3.33
N HIS A 17 5.28 -17.39 4.26
CA HIS A 17 5.93 -17.92 5.46
C HIS A 17 4.94 -18.61 6.40
N GLU A 18 3.77 -18.01 6.64
CA GLU A 18 2.71 -18.62 7.46
C GLU A 18 2.22 -19.94 6.86
N LEU A 19 1.98 -19.96 5.54
CA LEU A 19 1.59 -21.18 4.82
C LEU A 19 2.64 -22.28 4.94
N GLN A 20 3.92 -21.94 4.77
CA GLN A 20 5.01 -22.90 4.95
C GLN A 20 5.06 -23.47 6.37
N ALA A 21 4.93 -22.61 7.40
CA ALA A 21 4.92 -23.04 8.79
C ALA A 21 3.76 -24.02 9.08
N ILE A 22 2.57 -23.73 8.56
CA ILE A 22 1.40 -24.60 8.69
C ILE A 22 1.63 -25.94 7.99
N LEU A 23 2.12 -25.93 6.75
CA LEU A 23 2.39 -27.15 5.97
C LEU A 23 3.47 -28.04 6.60
N LEU A 24 4.39 -27.47 7.37
CA LEU A 24 5.44 -28.18 8.10
C LEU A 24 5.04 -28.54 9.54
N GLY A 25 3.80 -28.25 9.97
CA GLY A 25 3.32 -28.53 11.34
C GLY A 25 3.94 -27.65 12.43
N ASN A 26 4.50 -26.49 12.06
CA ASN A 26 5.12 -25.52 12.97
C ASN A 26 4.22 -24.31 13.27
N GLU A 27 2.91 -24.48 13.20
CA GLU A 27 1.92 -23.41 13.43
C GLU A 27 2.00 -22.79 14.83
N ALA A 28 2.45 -23.56 15.83
CA ALA A 28 2.63 -23.07 17.20
C ALA A 28 3.70 -21.98 17.35
N GLY A 29 4.58 -21.82 16.34
CA GLY A 29 5.57 -20.76 16.29
C GLY A 29 5.08 -19.45 15.65
N LEU A 30 3.86 -19.43 15.10
CA LEU A 30 3.32 -18.23 14.45
C LEU A 30 2.83 -17.21 15.46
N ALA A 31 3.04 -15.92 15.16
CA ALA A 31 2.50 -14.83 15.94
C ALA A 31 0.97 -14.78 15.80
N ALA A 32 0.28 -14.27 16.82
CA ALA A 32 -1.15 -14.02 16.72
C ALA A 32 -1.42 -12.95 15.64
N PRO A 33 -2.37 -13.17 14.72
CA PRO A 33 -2.66 -12.22 13.66
C PRO A 33 -3.19 -10.91 14.23
N VAL A 34 -2.64 -9.79 13.75
CA VAL A 34 -3.07 -8.45 14.13
C VAL A 34 -4.06 -7.93 13.09
N PRO A 35 -5.28 -7.48 13.50
CA PRO A 35 -6.24 -6.92 12.55
C PRO A 35 -5.70 -5.68 11.84
N TYR A 36 -5.78 -5.64 10.50
CA TYR A 36 -5.29 -4.51 9.69
C TYR A 36 -5.93 -3.16 10.08
N ARG A 37 -7.17 -3.16 10.59
CA ARG A 37 -7.82 -1.94 11.14
C ARG A 37 -7.02 -1.25 12.26
N ASN A 38 -6.17 -1.99 12.98
CA ASN A 38 -5.32 -1.39 14.01
C ASN A 38 -4.22 -0.54 13.37
N TYR A 39 -3.68 -0.97 12.23
CA TYR A 39 -2.75 -0.18 11.44
C TYR A 39 -3.44 1.06 10.87
N ILE A 40 -4.67 0.93 10.33
CA ILE A 40 -5.46 2.08 9.87
C ILE A 40 -5.64 3.09 11.01
N ALA A 41 -6.05 2.63 12.19
CA ALA A 41 -6.17 3.50 13.36
C ALA A 41 -4.83 4.19 13.70
N HIS A 42 -3.71 3.46 13.67
CA HIS A 42 -2.39 4.03 13.95
C HIS A 42 -2.00 5.13 12.94
N VAL A 43 -2.19 4.89 11.64
CA VAL A 43 -1.91 5.88 10.58
C VAL A 43 -2.76 7.13 10.76
N LEU A 44 -4.05 6.97 11.06
CA LEU A 44 -4.98 8.08 11.29
C LEU A 44 -4.67 8.87 12.58
N GLN A 45 -3.87 8.34 13.50
CA GLN A 45 -3.43 9.04 14.72
C GLN A 45 -2.00 9.62 14.59
N GLY A 46 -1.39 9.55 13.40
CA GLY A 46 -0.03 10.03 13.15
C GLY A 46 0.14 11.55 13.22
N PRO A 47 1.33 12.09 12.87
CA PRO A 47 1.67 13.52 12.97
C PRO A 47 0.77 14.49 12.17
N GLY A 48 -0.22 13.98 11.45
CA GLY A 48 -1.12 14.75 10.60
C GLY A 48 -0.56 14.95 9.20
N ASP A 49 -1.46 15.22 8.25
CA ASP A 49 -1.12 15.39 6.84
C ASP A 49 -0.24 16.63 6.60
N ASP A 50 -0.36 17.67 7.44
CA ASP A 50 0.39 18.93 7.32
C ASP A 50 1.91 18.74 7.32
N ALA A 51 2.42 17.87 8.21
CA ALA A 51 3.86 17.60 8.30
C ALA A 51 4.37 16.83 7.08
N HIS A 52 3.59 15.88 6.59
CA HIS A 52 3.92 15.12 5.37
C HIS A 52 3.88 16.02 4.14
N GLU A 53 2.85 16.87 4.02
CA GLU A 53 2.72 17.80 2.92
C GLU A 53 3.89 18.80 2.89
N ALA A 54 4.24 19.40 4.03
CA ALA A 54 5.35 20.33 4.11
C ALA A 54 6.67 19.69 3.64
N PHE A 55 6.95 18.45 4.08
CA PHE A 55 8.11 17.69 3.64
C PHE A 55 8.11 17.44 2.13
N PHE A 56 7.03 16.88 1.57
CA PHE A 56 6.99 16.59 0.13
C PHE A 56 6.99 17.85 -0.73
N ARG A 57 6.42 18.97 -0.22
CA ARG A 57 6.45 20.27 -0.89
C ARG A 57 7.86 20.85 -0.92
N GLU A 58 8.65 20.71 0.14
CA GLU A 58 10.06 21.08 0.14
C GLU A 58 10.85 20.23 -0.87
N GLN A 59 10.56 18.93 -0.94
CA GLN A 59 11.31 17.98 -1.77
C GLN A 59 10.95 17.99 -3.26
N LEU A 60 9.70 18.32 -3.60
CA LEU A 60 9.14 18.15 -4.95
C LEU A 60 8.46 19.43 -5.48
N GLY A 61 8.58 20.55 -4.75
CA GLY A 61 7.87 21.80 -5.08
C GLY A 61 8.33 22.48 -6.37
N ASP A 62 9.47 22.08 -6.92
CA ASP A 62 10.04 22.53 -8.18
C ASP A 62 9.72 21.60 -9.37
N VAL A 63 8.94 20.54 -9.15
CA VAL A 63 8.49 19.62 -10.20
C VAL A 63 7.22 20.16 -10.85
N ASP A 64 7.37 20.82 -11.99
CA ASP A 64 6.27 21.50 -12.69
C ASP A 64 5.55 20.62 -13.73
N GLU A 65 6.22 19.63 -14.32
CA GLU A 65 5.68 18.81 -15.42
C GLU A 65 5.46 17.35 -15.00
N PRO A 66 4.21 16.83 -15.05
CA PRO A 66 3.96 15.42 -14.79
C PRO A 66 4.50 14.56 -15.93
N THR A 67 5.10 13.42 -15.60
CA THR A 67 5.40 12.39 -16.62
C THR A 67 4.11 11.67 -16.99
N LEU A 68 3.53 12.03 -18.13
CA LEU A 68 2.28 11.45 -18.61
C LEU A 68 2.47 9.98 -19.02
N PRO A 69 1.59 9.06 -18.59
CA PRO A 69 1.55 7.71 -19.15
C PRO A 69 1.36 7.78 -20.68
N TYR A 70 2.33 7.26 -21.43
CA TYR A 70 2.35 7.26 -22.90
C TYR A 70 2.23 8.66 -23.56
N GLY A 71 2.53 9.75 -22.85
CA GLY A 71 2.38 11.11 -23.38
C GLY A 71 0.91 11.55 -23.58
N LEU A 72 -0.05 10.82 -23.02
CA LEU A 72 -1.46 11.15 -23.10
C LEU A 72 -1.90 11.91 -21.84
N ALA A 73 -2.48 13.10 -22.03
CA ALA A 73 -3.15 13.80 -20.94
C ALA A 73 -4.36 12.96 -20.51
N VAL A 74 -4.43 12.59 -19.23
CA VAL A 74 -5.61 11.91 -18.67
C VAL A 74 -6.72 12.94 -18.60
N THR A 75 -7.50 13.07 -19.67
CA THR A 75 -8.62 13.99 -19.74
C THR A 75 -9.84 13.31 -19.10
N SER A 76 -10.08 13.65 -17.83
CA SER A 76 -11.22 13.22 -17.01
C SER A 76 -11.14 11.82 -16.40
N ALA A 77 -11.62 11.71 -15.16
CA ALA A 77 -11.64 10.51 -14.32
C ALA A 77 -12.41 9.29 -14.90
N GLU A 78 -13.02 9.45 -16.08
CA GLU A 78 -13.79 8.43 -16.79
C GLU A 78 -12.92 7.51 -17.67
N GLN A 79 -11.62 7.80 -17.78
CA GLN A 79 -10.68 7.04 -18.61
C GLN A 79 -9.73 6.13 -17.81
N ILE A 80 -9.92 5.97 -16.48
CA ILE A 80 -9.17 4.96 -15.71
C ILE A 80 -9.68 3.58 -16.17
N PRO A 81 -8.91 2.80 -16.96
CA PRO A 81 -9.36 1.49 -17.39
C PRO A 81 -9.36 0.58 -16.17
N GLY A 82 -10.53 0.01 -15.88
CA GLY A 82 -10.85 -0.93 -14.81
C GLY A 82 -9.67 -1.44 -13.98
N GLU A 83 -9.62 -1.01 -12.71
CA GLU A 83 -8.91 -1.73 -11.67
C GLU A 83 -9.42 -3.18 -11.61
N ALA A 84 -8.49 -4.12 -11.61
CA ALA A 84 -8.72 -5.56 -11.59
C ALA A 84 -8.20 -6.19 -10.31
#